data_AF-A0AAP8T2R3-F1
#
_entry.id   AF-A0AAP8T2R3-F1
#
_cell.length_a   1.000
_cell.length_b   1.000
_cell.length_c   1.000
_cell.angle_alpha   90.00
_cell.angle_beta   90.00
_cell.angle_gamma   90.00
#
_symmetry.space_group_name_H-M   'P 1'
#
loop_
_entity.id
_entity.type
_entity.pdbx_description
1 polymer ?
#
loop_
_entity_poly.entity_id
_entity_poly.type
_entity_poly.pdbx_seq_one_letter_code
_entity_poly.pdbx_strand_id
1 'polypeptide(L)'
;PIYIALLGTSLPVIGVHHAFGDYQRRTRKLFAHIFRKRLSLLGVSDAVRDDMRRCLPKWPQARIQTLYNRIDVQALQASQVSVREARETLGLSMDAWIVGNVGRLHPDKDQTTLLHGFATALPGLPANSQLVILG
;
A
#
# COMPACT_ATOMS: atom_id res chain seq x y z
N PRO A 1 8.76 -2.34 -16.96
CA PRO A 1 8.62 -3.82 -16.94
C PRO A 1 7.57 -4.36 -17.93
N ILE A 2 6.29 -3.96 -17.81
CA ILE A 2 5.19 -4.49 -18.66
C ILE A 2 5.47 -4.34 -20.17
N TYR A 3 5.97 -3.18 -20.60
CA TYR A 3 6.22 -2.93 -22.01
C TYR A 3 7.33 -3.81 -22.59
N ILE A 4 8.40 -4.05 -21.81
CA ILE A 4 9.52 -4.92 -22.22
C ILE A 4 9.00 -6.34 -22.43
N ALA A 5 8.22 -6.87 -21.49
CA ALA A 5 7.67 -8.23 -21.58
C ALA A 5 6.72 -8.41 -22.78
N LEU A 6 5.87 -7.41 -23.03
CA LEU A 6 4.90 -7.46 -24.13
C LEU A 6 5.53 -7.31 -25.52
N LEU A 7 6.57 -6.48 -25.64
CA LEU A 7 7.30 -6.29 -26.90
C LEU A 7 8.33 -7.39 -27.16
N GLY A 8 8.97 -7.91 -26.10
CA GLY A 8 10.07 -8.89 -26.23
C GLY A 8 9.64 -10.35 -26.27
N THR A 9 8.36 -10.66 -26.03
CA THR A 9 7.87 -12.05 -26.02
C THR A 9 6.47 -12.15 -26.65
N SER A 10 6.00 -13.38 -26.88
CA SER A 10 4.60 -13.71 -27.22
C SER A 10 3.78 -14.20 -26.02
N LEU A 11 4.38 -14.25 -24.82
CA LEU A 11 3.76 -14.82 -23.63
C LEU A 11 2.62 -13.94 -23.06
N PRO A 12 1.68 -14.52 -22.30
CA PRO A 12 0.79 -13.75 -21.43
C PRO A 12 1.59 -12.95 -20.40
N VAL A 13 1.14 -11.74 -20.08
CA VAL A 13 1.79 -10.82 -19.14
C VAL A 13 0.76 -10.37 -18.10
N ILE A 14 1.17 -10.39 -16.83
CA ILE A 14 0.39 -9.84 -15.73
C ILE A 14 1.09 -8.58 -15.23
N GLY A 15 0.41 -7.44 -15.32
CA GLY A 15 0.88 -6.17 -14.78
C GLY A 15 0.32 -5.94 -13.37
N VAL A 16 1.20 -5.74 -12.38
CA VAL A 16 0.80 -5.41 -11.01
C VAL A 16 0.98 -3.91 -10.77
N HIS A 17 -0.07 -3.26 -10.29
CA HIS A 17 -0.14 -1.82 -10.11
C HIS A 17 -0.36 -1.46 -8.64
N HIS A 18 0.49 -0.57 -8.12
CA HIS A 18 0.53 -0.17 -6.72
C HIS A 18 -0.03 1.24 -6.46
N ALA A 19 -0.25 2.01 -7.52
CA ALA A 19 -0.62 3.42 -7.42
C ALA A 19 -1.78 3.76 -8.38
N PHE A 20 -2.44 4.86 -8.08
CA PHE A 20 -3.47 5.45 -8.92
C PHE A 20 -2.88 6.13 -10.15
N GLY A 21 -3.72 6.34 -11.16
CA GLY A 21 -3.40 7.21 -12.29
C GLY A 21 -2.50 6.59 -13.35
N ASP A 22 -2.09 5.34 -13.17
CA ASP A 22 -1.19 4.66 -14.10
C ASP A 22 -1.72 4.61 -15.53
N TYR A 23 -3.04 4.59 -15.70
CA TYR A 23 -3.70 4.59 -17.00
C TYR A 23 -4.41 5.90 -17.35
N GLN A 24 -4.16 7.02 -16.65
CA GLN A 24 -4.68 8.32 -17.08
C GLN A 24 -4.09 8.76 -18.42
N ARG A 25 -2.81 8.45 -18.67
CA ARG A 25 -2.09 8.80 -19.90
C ARG A 25 -2.64 8.02 -21.11
N ARG A 26 -3.04 8.74 -22.17
CA ARG A 26 -3.61 8.15 -23.40
C ARG A 26 -2.69 7.11 -24.05
N THR A 27 -1.38 7.35 -24.06
CA THR A 27 -0.39 6.42 -24.63
C THR A 27 -0.40 5.08 -23.91
N ARG A 28 -0.52 5.07 -22.58
CA ARG A 28 -0.62 3.84 -21.78
C ARG A 28 -1.94 3.11 -22.01
N LYS A 29 -3.05 3.84 -22.17
CA LYS A 29 -4.35 3.25 -22.56
C LYS A 29 -4.27 2.54 -23.91
N LEU A 30 -3.69 3.20 -24.91
CA LEU A 30 -3.51 2.63 -26.25
C LEU A 30 -2.59 1.41 -26.20
N PHE A 31 -1.45 1.52 -25.52
CA PHE A 31 -0.50 0.43 -25.37
C PHE A 31 -1.15 -0.80 -24.76
N ALA A 32 -1.84 -0.63 -23.63
CA ALA A 32 -2.59 -1.72 -23.04
C ALA A 32 -3.58 -2.30 -24.07
N HIS A 33 -4.37 -1.45 -24.73
CA HIS A 33 -5.42 -1.91 -25.64
C HIS A 33 -4.89 -2.74 -26.82
N ILE A 34 -3.72 -2.40 -27.35
CA ILE A 34 -3.02 -3.18 -28.39
C ILE A 34 -2.72 -4.59 -27.86
N PHE A 35 -2.25 -4.70 -26.63
CA PHE A 35 -1.86 -5.97 -26.01
C PHE A 35 -2.96 -6.65 -25.18
N ARG A 36 -4.22 -6.20 -25.26
CA ARG A 36 -5.33 -6.64 -24.38
C ARG A 36 -5.61 -8.14 -24.35
N LYS A 37 -5.25 -8.88 -25.40
CA LYS A 37 -5.42 -10.35 -25.46
C LYS A 37 -4.42 -11.08 -24.56
N ARG A 38 -3.24 -10.47 -24.37
CA ARG A 38 -2.08 -11.04 -23.66
C ARG A 38 -1.83 -10.36 -22.31
N LEU A 39 -2.34 -9.16 -22.10
CA LEU A 39 -2.17 -8.42 -20.85
C LEU A 39 -3.37 -8.63 -19.92
N SER A 40 -3.09 -8.99 -18.67
CA SER A 40 -4.01 -8.92 -17.53
C SER A 40 -3.43 -7.97 -16.47
N LEU A 41 -4.27 -7.29 -15.72
CA LEU A 41 -3.88 -6.27 -14.75
C LEU A 41 -4.37 -6.65 -13.36
N LEU A 42 -3.50 -6.45 -12.36
CA LEU A 42 -3.80 -6.64 -10.95
C LEU A 42 -3.56 -5.32 -10.22
N GLY A 43 -4.58 -4.82 -9.52
CA GLY A 43 -4.43 -3.75 -8.55
C GLY A 43 -4.15 -4.36 -7.17
N VAL A 44 -3.27 -3.74 -6.38
CA VAL A 44 -3.02 -4.20 -5.01
C VAL A 44 -4.14 -3.90 -4.02
N SER A 45 -5.16 -3.17 -4.48
CA SER A 45 -6.41 -2.92 -3.76
C SER A 45 -7.55 -2.71 -4.74
N ASP A 46 -8.77 -2.78 -4.23
CA ASP A 46 -9.99 -2.49 -5.00
C ASP A 46 -9.98 -1.06 -5.54
N ALA A 47 -9.48 -0.09 -4.77
CA ALA A 47 -9.37 1.29 -5.22
C ALA A 47 -8.47 1.42 -6.45
N VAL A 48 -7.32 0.73 -6.48
CA VAL A 48 -6.41 0.75 -7.64
C VAL A 48 -7.03 -0.01 -8.82
N ARG A 49 -7.67 -1.16 -8.59
CA ARG A 49 -8.41 -1.90 -9.62
C ARG A 49 -9.47 -1.02 -10.28
N ASP A 50 -10.27 -0.34 -9.47
CA ASP A 50 -11.40 0.48 -9.95
C ASP A 50 -10.92 1.73 -10.67
N ASP A 51 -9.80 2.33 -10.25
CA ASP A 51 -9.13 3.39 -11.00
C ASP A 51 -8.69 2.94 -12.40
N MET A 52 -8.07 1.75 -12.50
CA MET A 52 -7.69 1.17 -13.80
C MET A 52 -8.91 0.88 -14.67
N ARG A 53 -9.98 0.29 -14.11
CA ARG A 53 -11.24 0.01 -14.82
C ARG A 53 -11.89 1.29 -15.34
N ARG A 54 -11.91 2.35 -14.53
CA ARG A 54 -12.39 3.68 -14.95
C ARG A 54 -11.59 4.23 -16.12
N CYS A 55 -10.27 4.05 -16.10
CA CYS A 55 -9.38 4.49 -17.17
C CYS A 55 -9.48 3.64 -18.46
N LEU A 56 -9.91 2.38 -18.34
CA LEU A 56 -9.97 1.37 -19.40
C LEU A 56 -11.40 0.78 -19.55
N PRO A 57 -12.44 1.58 -19.82
CA PRO A 57 -13.83 1.15 -19.73
C PRO A 57 -14.22 0.06 -20.74
N LYS A 58 -13.46 -0.09 -21.83
CA LYS A 58 -13.69 -1.12 -22.87
C LYS A 58 -13.04 -2.47 -22.54
N TRP A 59 -12.37 -2.59 -21.40
CA TRP A 59 -11.71 -3.83 -21.00
C TRP A 59 -12.66 -4.77 -20.27
N PRO A 60 -12.56 -6.09 -20.49
CA PRO A 60 -13.28 -7.06 -19.67
C PRO A 60 -12.86 -6.93 -18.20
N GLN A 61 -13.83 -6.84 -17.29
CA GLN A 61 -13.55 -6.75 -15.85
C GLN A 61 -12.72 -7.95 -15.35
N ALA A 62 -12.92 -9.14 -15.91
CA ALA A 62 -12.14 -10.34 -15.61
C ALA A 62 -10.62 -10.18 -15.87
N ARG A 63 -10.21 -9.23 -16.72
CA ARG A 63 -8.80 -8.92 -17.01
C ARG A 63 -8.19 -7.89 -16.06
N ILE A 64 -8.98 -7.27 -15.19
CA ILE A 64 -8.53 -6.26 -14.23
C ILE A 64 -9.07 -6.65 -12.85
N GLN A 65 -8.24 -7.28 -12.04
CA GLN A 65 -8.62 -7.89 -10.76
C GLN A 65 -7.82 -7.29 -9.59
N THR A 66 -8.22 -7.62 -8.37
CA THR A 66 -7.47 -7.25 -7.17
C THR A 66 -6.59 -8.41 -6.73
N LEU A 67 -5.34 -8.13 -6.39
CA LEU A 67 -4.49 -9.04 -5.64
C LEU A 67 -3.92 -8.28 -4.45
N TYR A 68 -4.55 -8.44 -3.28
CA TYR A 68 -4.05 -7.84 -2.06
C TYR A 68 -2.66 -8.38 -1.72
N ASN A 69 -1.80 -7.49 -1.22
CA ASN A 69 -0.58 -7.92 -0.56
C ASN A 69 -0.96 -8.82 0.62
N ARG A 70 -0.29 -9.96 0.70
CA ARG A 70 -0.48 -10.92 1.80
C ARG A 70 0.78 -10.97 2.63
N ILE A 71 0.57 -11.16 3.92
CA ILE A 71 1.60 -11.48 4.89
C ILE A 71 1.24 -12.80 5.55
N ASP A 72 2.25 -13.57 5.91
CA ASP A 72 2.05 -14.71 6.80
C ASP A 72 1.93 -14.17 8.23
N VAL A 73 0.69 -14.02 8.69
CA VAL A 73 0.39 -13.45 10.01
C VAL A 73 0.97 -14.32 11.12
N GLN A 74 0.91 -15.64 10.97
CA GLN A 74 1.40 -16.58 11.98
C GLN A 74 2.92 -16.52 12.07
N ALA A 75 3.62 -16.54 10.93
CA ALA A 75 5.07 -16.41 10.92
C ALA A 75 5.54 -15.05 11.47
N LEU A 76 4.83 -13.96 11.14
CA LEU A 76 5.16 -12.63 11.67
C LEU A 76 4.94 -12.55 13.18
N GLN A 77 3.83 -13.06 13.69
CA GLN A 77 3.58 -13.12 15.13
C GLN A 77 4.60 -14.00 15.86
N ALA A 78 4.99 -15.13 15.27
CA ALA A 78 6.02 -16.01 15.84
C ALA A 78 7.41 -15.34 15.88
N SER A 79 7.68 -14.38 14.98
CA SER A 79 8.93 -13.60 14.97
C SER A 79 8.91 -12.38 15.90
N GLN A 80 7.77 -12.04 16.49
CA GLN A 80 7.66 -10.88 17.39
C GLN A 80 8.25 -11.18 18.77
N VAL A 81 8.97 -10.20 19.29
CA VAL A 81 9.45 -10.20 20.67
C VAL A 81 8.33 -9.87 21.66
N SER A 82 8.57 -10.13 22.95
CA SER A 82 7.60 -9.74 23.99
C SER A 82 7.38 -8.22 24.01
N VAL A 83 6.22 -7.76 24.49
CA VAL A 83 5.93 -6.31 24.62
C VAL A 83 6.99 -5.59 25.45
N ARG A 84 7.47 -6.23 26.52
CA ARG A 84 8.51 -5.68 27.38
C ARG A 84 9.82 -5.50 26.61
N GLU A 85 10.29 -6.56 25.95
CA GLU A 85 11.51 -6.52 25.14
C GLU A 85 11.42 -5.52 23.99
N ALA A 86 10.27 -5.42 23.33
CA ALA A 86 10.04 -4.43 22.28
C ALA A 86 10.14 -3.00 22.85
N ARG A 87 9.53 -2.73 24.00
CA ARG A 87 9.60 -1.41 24.65
C ARG A 87 11.02 -1.09 25.12
N GLU A 88 11.74 -2.06 25.70
CA GLU A 88 13.14 -1.89 26.09
C GLU A 88 14.02 -1.60 24.87
N THR A 89 13.86 -2.37 23.79
CA THR A 89 14.62 -2.22 22.54
C THR A 89 14.36 -0.87 21.87
N LEU A 90 13.11 -0.40 21.89
CA LEU A 90 12.69 0.85 21.27
C LEU A 90 12.82 2.07 22.20
N GLY A 91 13.27 1.90 23.44
CA GLY A 91 13.40 2.97 24.43
C GLY A 91 12.06 3.59 24.85
N LEU A 92 10.97 2.81 24.82
CA LEU A 92 9.62 3.26 25.13
C LEU A 92 9.31 3.04 26.62
N SER A 93 8.54 3.96 27.23
CA SER A 93 8.11 3.80 28.63
C SER A 93 7.30 2.51 28.78
N MET A 94 7.42 1.81 29.91
CA MET A 94 6.69 0.55 30.16
C MET A 94 5.20 0.77 30.43
N ASP A 95 4.86 1.92 30.98
CA ASP A 95 3.52 2.32 31.45
C ASP A 95 2.79 3.25 30.47
N ALA A 96 3.47 3.73 29.41
CA ALA A 96 2.89 4.62 28.42
C ALA A 96 1.80 3.95 27.57
N TRP A 97 0.77 4.74 27.24
CA TRP A 97 -0.18 4.41 26.17
C TRP A 97 0.38 4.90 24.83
N ILE A 98 0.58 3.99 23.87
CA ILE A 98 1.38 4.28 22.68
C ILE A 98 0.51 4.30 21.43
N VAL A 99 0.61 5.38 20.66
CA VAL A 99 0.17 5.46 19.27
C VAL A 99 1.40 5.26 18.37
N GLY A 100 1.40 4.21 17.55
CA GLY A 100 2.51 3.89 16.65
C GLY A 100 2.17 4.15 15.18
N ASN A 101 3.10 4.77 14.45
CA ASN A 101 3.08 4.88 12.99
C ASN A 101 4.36 4.28 12.42
N VAL A 102 4.22 3.40 11.43
CA VAL A 102 5.35 2.77 10.74
C VAL A 102 5.19 2.98 9.25
N GLY A 103 6.18 3.64 8.65
CA GLY A 103 6.22 3.89 7.21
C GLY A 103 7.12 5.07 6.87
N ARG A 104 7.60 5.08 5.63
CA ARG A 104 8.49 6.13 5.09
C ARG A 104 8.03 7.53 5.47
N LEU A 105 8.96 8.37 5.88
CA LEU A 105 8.72 9.81 6.08
C LEU A 105 8.57 10.51 4.73
N HIS A 106 7.34 10.55 4.23
CA HIS A 106 7.02 11.07 2.90
C HIS A 106 5.63 11.71 2.92
N PRO A 107 5.37 12.79 2.15
CA PRO A 107 4.08 13.49 2.18
C PRO A 107 2.83 12.62 1.94
N ASP A 108 2.97 11.50 1.22
CA ASP A 108 1.86 10.55 1.00
C ASP A 108 1.41 9.80 2.27
N LYS A 109 2.25 9.77 3.31
CA LYS A 109 1.97 9.16 4.60
C LYS A 109 1.42 10.14 5.63
N ASP A 110 1.47 11.43 5.32
CA ASP A 110 0.82 12.51 6.06
C ASP A 110 1.05 12.45 7.59
N GLN A 111 2.32 12.31 7.98
CA GLN A 111 2.70 12.37 9.40
C GLN A 111 2.33 13.71 10.04
N THR A 112 2.21 14.78 9.24
CA THR A 112 1.71 16.09 9.69
C THR A 112 0.31 15.99 10.27
N THR A 113 -0.64 15.38 9.54
CA THR A 113 -2.00 15.15 10.07
C THR A 113 -1.99 14.27 11.32
N LEU A 114 -1.13 13.24 11.37
CA LEU A 114 -0.99 12.40 12.56
C LEU A 114 -0.51 13.20 13.78
N LEU A 115 0.51 14.04 13.63
CA LEU A 115 1.03 14.89 14.70
C LEU A 115 -0.03 15.86 15.23
N HIS A 116 -0.74 16.54 14.34
CA HIS A 116 -1.83 17.44 14.72
C HIS A 116 -2.97 16.68 15.40
N GLY A 117 -3.38 15.53 14.85
CA GLY A 117 -4.43 14.69 15.42
C GLY A 117 -4.08 14.20 16.82
N PHE A 118 -2.83 13.76 17.04
CA PHE A 118 -2.37 13.35 18.36
C PHE A 118 -2.37 14.54 19.34
N ALA A 119 -1.87 15.70 18.95
CA ALA A 119 -1.88 16.90 19.79
C ALA A 119 -3.30 17.33 20.18
N THR A 120 -4.26 17.27 19.25
CA THR A 120 -5.67 17.55 19.52
C THR A 120 -6.31 16.53 20.44
N ALA A 121 -5.97 15.24 20.30
CA ALA A 121 -6.50 14.17 21.14
C ALA A 121 -5.88 14.14 22.54
N LEU A 122 -4.63 14.61 22.70
CA LEU A 122 -3.82 14.47 23.90
C LEU A 122 -4.53 14.80 25.22
N PRO A 123 -5.36 15.87 25.34
CA PRO A 123 -6.07 16.17 26.59
C PRO A 123 -7.07 15.10 27.03
N GLY A 124 -7.57 14.27 26.11
CA GLY A 124 -8.50 13.18 26.38
C GLY A 124 -7.86 11.79 26.40
N LEU A 125 -6.54 11.70 26.16
CA LEU A 125 -5.83 10.43 26.18
C LEU A 125 -5.35 10.08 27.60
N PRO A 126 -5.01 8.80 27.86
CA PRO A 126 -4.42 8.40 29.13
C PRO A 126 -3.18 9.22 29.49
N ALA A 127 -2.91 9.35 30.79
CA ALA A 127 -1.65 9.94 31.25
C ALA A 127 -0.46 9.18 30.64
N ASN A 128 0.65 9.91 30.38
CA ASN A 128 1.84 9.36 29.75
C ASN A 128 1.59 8.75 28.35
N SER A 129 0.67 9.33 27.57
CA SER A 129 0.47 8.94 26.17
C SER A 129 1.65 9.38 25.29
N GLN A 130 2.13 8.49 24.42
CA GLN A 130 3.28 8.72 23.55
C GLN A 130 2.92 8.46 22.08
N LEU A 131 3.40 9.33 21.19
CA LEU A 131 3.37 9.11 19.75
C LEU A 131 4.74 8.65 19.28
N VAL A 132 4.79 7.51 18.59
CA VAL A 132 6.02 6.92 18.06
C VAL A 132 5.91 6.82 16.55
N ILE A 133 6.85 7.40 15.82
CA ILE A 133 6.91 7.39 14.35
C ILE A 133 8.21 6.71 13.92
N LEU A 134 8.10 5.61 13.16
CA LEU A 134 9.23 4.87 12.58
C LEU A 134 9.15 4.97 11.06
N GLY A 135 10.15 5.56 10.40
CA GLY A 135 10.10 5.80 8.95
C GLY A 135 11.44 5.97 8.25
#